data_AF-A0A381SPR4-F1
#
_entry.id   AF-A0A381SPR4-F1
#
_cell.length_a   1.000
_cell.length_b   1.000
_cell.length_c   1.000
_cell.angle_alpha   90.00
_cell.angle_beta   90.00
_cell.angle_gamma   90.00
#
_symmetry.space_group_name_H-M   'P 1'
#
loop_
_entity.id
_entity.type
_entity.pdbx_description
1 polymer ?
#
loop_
_entity_poly.entity_id
_entity_poly.type
_entity_poly.pdbx_seq_one_letter_code
_entity_poly.pdbx_strand_id
1 'polypeptide(L)' 'MRSSRAGTAGTSLSGPSVNGKFLEVDGKRFLVRGTSYGTFVPDKAGTQFPPQKQLEFDLTQMAAAGVNTIR' A
#
# COMPACT_ATOMS: atom_id res chain seq x y z
N MET A 1 25.58 27.28 -17.89
CA MET A 1 25.93 26.02 -17.20
C MET A 1 24.64 25.26 -16.90
N ARG A 2 24.25 24.30 -17.74
CA ARG A 2 23.10 23.41 -17.48
C ARG A 2 23.68 22.16 -16.83
N SER A 3 23.45 22.00 -15.52
CA SER A 3 23.87 20.79 -14.80
C SER A 3 22.75 19.77 -14.89
N SER A 4 22.91 18.81 -15.80
CA SER A 4 22.11 17.58 -15.83
C SER A 4 22.59 16.67 -14.71
N ARG A 5 21.77 16.44 -13.68
CA ARG A 5 22.01 15.36 -12.74
C ARG A 5 21.17 14.17 -13.16
N ALA A 6 21.86 13.12 -13.57
CA ALA A 6 21.29 11.84 -13.97
C ALA A 6 20.27 11.36 -12.93
N GLY A 7 19.04 11.08 -13.39
CA GLY A 7 18.08 10.34 -12.59
C GLY A 7 18.67 8.98 -12.30
N THR A 8 18.88 8.67 -11.02
CA THR A 8 19.07 7.29 -10.57
C THR A 8 17.87 6.51 -11.09
N ALA A 9 18.10 5.55 -11.98
CA ALA A 9 17.06 4.64 -12.44
C ALA A 9 16.61 3.81 -11.24
N GLY A 10 15.64 4.34 -10.48
CA GLY A 10 14.87 3.55 -9.55
C GLY A 10 14.22 2.46 -10.37
N THR A 11 14.43 1.20 -9.99
CA THR A 11 13.71 0.07 -10.57
C THR A 11 12.23 0.43 -10.56
N SER A 12 11.64 0.63 -11.74
CA SER A 12 10.21 0.89 -11.84
C SER A 12 9.51 -0.38 -11.38
N LEU A 13 9.07 -0.40 -10.12
CA LEU A 13 8.20 -1.46 -9.62
C LEU A 13 6.94 -1.42 -10.48
N SER A 14 6.73 -2.49 -11.24
CA SER A 14 5.51 -2.63 -12.01
C SER A 14 4.35 -2.76 -11.01
N GLY A 15 3.36 -1.86 -11.10
CA GLY A 15 2.16 -1.97 -10.30
C GLY A 15 1.45 -3.31 -10.55
N PRO A 16 0.48 -3.71 -9.68
CA PRO A 16 -0.29 -4.93 -9.88
C PRO A 16 -0.92 -4.98 -11.28
N SER A 17 -0.85 -6.12 -11.94
CA SER A 17 -1.47 -6.35 -13.25
C SER A 17 -2.34 -7.61 -13.24
N VAL A 18 -3.22 -7.72 -14.26
CA VAL A 18 -4.05 -8.90 -14.47
C VAL A 18 -3.30 -9.89 -15.38
N ASN A 19 -3.16 -11.12 -14.91
CA ASN A 19 -2.65 -12.25 -15.68
C ASN A 19 -3.74 -13.34 -15.78
N GLY A 20 -4.57 -13.22 -16.81
CA GLY A 20 -5.72 -14.09 -17.04
C GLY A 20 -6.72 -14.00 -15.87
N LYS A 21 -6.82 -15.08 -15.08
CA LYS A 21 -7.70 -15.15 -13.91
C LYS A 21 -7.02 -14.74 -12.59
N PHE A 22 -5.73 -14.41 -12.63
CA PHE A 22 -4.92 -14.10 -11.45
C PHE A 22 -4.39 -12.67 -11.50
N LEU A 23 -3.96 -12.16 -10.35
CA LEU A 23 -3.15 -10.95 -10.27
C LEU A 23 -1.67 -11.32 -10.21
N GLU A 24 -0.82 -10.42 -10.70
CA GLU A 24 0.62 -10.52 -10.52
C GLU A 24 1.22 -9.16 -10.12
N VAL A 25 2.35 -9.23 -9.42
CA VAL A 25 3.22 -8.09 -9.10
C VAL A 25 4.64 -8.54 -9.44
N ASP A 26 5.36 -7.73 -10.22
CA ASP A 26 6.71 -8.03 -10.70
C ASP A 26 6.84 -9.45 -11.32
N GLY A 27 5.86 -9.81 -12.15
CA GLY A 27 5.80 -11.10 -12.87
C GLY A 27 5.54 -12.32 -11.98
N LYS A 28 5.17 -12.13 -10.71
CA LYS A 28 4.86 -13.22 -9.77
C LYS A 28 3.40 -13.19 -9.39
N ARG A 29 2.77 -14.38 -9.34
CA ARG A 29 1.38 -14.52 -8.86
C ARG A 29 1.22 -13.85 -7.49
N PHE A 30 0.21 -13.01 -7.40
CA PHE A 30 -0.15 -12.26 -6.21
C PHE A 30 -1.49 -12.77 -5.65
N LEU A 31 -1.44 -13.44 -4.50
CA LEU A 31 -2.63 -13.83 -3.77
C LEU A 31 -3.05 -12.69 -2.84
N VAL A 32 -4.24 -12.15 -3.04
CA VAL A 32 -4.81 -11.10 -2.18
C VAL A 32 -5.21 -11.71 -0.84
N ARG A 33 -4.64 -11.18 0.24
CA ARG A 33 -5.01 -11.44 1.64
C ARG A 33 -5.49 -10.12 2.22
N GLY A 34 -6.70 -9.76 1.83
CA GLY A 34 -7.27 -8.43 2.07
C GLY A 34 -8.04 -8.33 3.38
N THR A 35 -7.99 -7.16 3.99
CA THR A 35 -8.94 -6.74 5.04
C THR A 35 -9.54 -5.38 4.74
N SER A 36 -10.68 -5.07 5.34
CA SER A 36 -11.22 -3.70 5.32
C SER A 36 -10.61 -2.89 6.47
N TYR A 37 -10.29 -1.62 6.23
CA TYR A 37 -9.74 -0.74 7.25
C TYR A 37 -10.51 0.58 7.29
N GLY A 38 -11.60 0.56 8.06
CA GLY A 38 -12.59 1.62 8.20
C GLY A 38 -13.93 1.02 8.66
N THR A 39 -15.03 1.76 8.79
CA THR A 39 -15.21 3.22 8.63
C THR A 39 -14.76 3.94 9.90
N PHE A 40 -13.83 4.90 9.78
CA PHE A 40 -13.38 5.66 10.93
C PHE A 40 -14.37 6.76 11.30
N VAL A 41 -14.57 6.93 12.61
CA VAL A 41 -15.29 8.08 13.16
C VAL A 41 -14.47 9.34 12.85
N PRO A 42 -15.08 10.42 12.32
CA PRO A 42 -14.38 11.67 12.11
C PRO A 42 -13.81 12.21 13.42
N ASP A 43 -12.59 12.74 13.37
CA ASP A 43 -12.03 13.50 14.48
C ASP A 43 -12.66 14.91 14.59
N LYS A 44 -12.16 15.74 15.51
CA LYS A 44 -12.63 17.12 15.69
C LYS A 44 -12.47 18.01 14.44
N ALA A 45 -11.57 17.65 13.53
CA ALA A 45 -11.35 18.34 12.25
C ALA A 45 -12.14 17.69 11.09
N GLY A 46 -12.96 16.66 11.37
CA GLY A 46 -13.69 15.91 10.35
C GLY A 46 -12.85 14.85 9.62
N THR A 47 -11.61 14.61 10.05
CA THR A 47 -10.72 13.62 9.43
C THR A 47 -11.18 12.22 9.79
N GLN A 48 -11.45 11.40 8.78
CA GLN A 48 -11.90 10.02 8.95
C GLN A 48 -10.73 9.04 8.82
N PHE A 49 -9.68 9.27 9.61
CA PHE A 49 -8.56 8.36 9.77
C PHE A 49 -8.10 8.39 11.23
N PRO A 50 -7.59 7.28 11.75
CA PRO A 50 -7.04 7.28 13.09
C PRO A 50 -5.75 8.13 13.12
N PRO A 51 -5.34 8.60 14.31
CA PRO A 51 -4.07 9.32 14.45
C PRO A 51 -2.90 8.49 13.92
N GLN A 52 -1.86 9.16 13.40
CA GLN A 52 -0.68 8.52 12.78
C GLN A 52 -0.12 7.33 13.57
N LYS A 53 0.01 7.45 14.90
CA LYS A 53 0.52 6.37 15.75
C LYS A 53 -0.35 5.11 15.72
N GLN A 54 -1.67 5.28 15.69
CA GLN A 54 -2.62 4.18 15.62
C GLN A 54 -2.58 3.55 14.23
N LEU A 55 -2.51 4.37 13.17
CA LEU A 55 -2.33 3.90 11.80
C LEU A 55 -1.09 3.00 11.65
N GLU A 56 0.06 3.45 12.15
CA GLU A 56 1.31 2.69 12.10
C GLU A 56 1.22 1.37 12.85
N PHE A 57 0.61 1.41 14.05
CA PHE A 57 0.38 0.21 14.85
C PHE A 57 -0.51 -0.80 14.10
N ASP A 58 -1.66 -0.35 13.60
CA ASP A 58 -2.64 -1.20 12.91
C ASP A 58 -2.04 -1.85 11.66
N LEU A 59 -1.34 -1.08 10.81
CA LEU A 59 -0.69 -1.60 9.62
C LEU A 59 0.43 -2.60 9.96
N THR A 60 1.17 -2.37 11.05
CA THR A 60 2.19 -3.30 11.53
C THR A 60 1.57 -4.62 11.98
N GLN A 61 0.48 -4.57 12.73
CA GLN A 61 -0.24 -5.78 13.16
C GLN A 61 -0.84 -6.55 11.98
N MET A 62 -1.41 -5.84 10.99
CA MET A 62 -1.92 -6.44 9.76
C MET A 62 -0.82 -7.16 8.98
N ALA A 63 0.33 -6.51 8.79
CA ALA A 63 1.47 -7.12 8.12
C ALA A 63 1.99 -8.35 8.87
N ALA A 64 2.08 -8.28 10.21
CA ALA A 64 2.47 -9.42 11.05
C ALA A 64 1.49 -10.59 10.96
N ALA A 65 0.20 -10.31 10.72
CA ALA A 65 -0.85 -11.31 10.48
C ALA A 65 -0.89 -11.83 9.03
N GLY A 66 -0.02 -11.33 8.13
CA GLY A 66 0.04 -11.75 6.74
C GLY A 66 -0.99 -11.09 5.81
N VAL A 67 -1.64 -10.01 6.25
CA VAL A 67 -2.45 -9.15 5.38
C VAL A 67 -1.52 -8.41 4.42
N ASN A 68 -1.88 -8.37 3.14
CA ASN A 68 -1.09 -7.69 2.09
C ASN A 68 -1.90 -6.70 1.26
N THR A 69 -3.16 -6.46 1.62
CA THR A 69 -4.06 -5.56 0.92
C THR A 69 -5.07 -4.98 1.91
N ILE A 70 -5.33 -3.69 1.84
CA ILE A 70 -6.39 -3.02 2.61
C ILE A 70 -7.36 -2.33 1.65
N ARG A 71 -8.63 -2.25 2.04
CA ARG A 71 -9.68 -1.50 1.33
C ARG A 71 -10.34 -0.49 2.26
#